data_AF-A0A973XJR5-F1
#
_entry.id   AF-A0A973XJR5-F1
#
_cell.length_a   1.000
_cell.length_b   1.000
_cell.length_c   1.000
_cell.angle_alpha   90.00
_cell.angle_beta   90.00
_cell.angle_gamma   90.00
#
_symmetry.space_group_name_H-M   'P 1'
#
loop_
_entity.id
_entity.type
_entity.pdbx_description
1 polymer ?
#
loop_
_entity_poly.entity_id
_entity_poly.type
_entity_poly.pdbx_seq_one_letter_code
_entity_poly.pdbx_strand_id
1 'polypeptide(L)'
;MADPVTIGVLAASALGLAGETFIKGYVGEAAKEAYKALKEKIAAWANDDVQALEKAPTSGPRQQLIAEVVDQLAETDKSDVRALAEKLIKALRDSDPTGLVISKLDALDAILGNVTVTAGTGVNIGEVKVGRTFKIGDITVGPDTGKK
;
A
#
# COMPACT_ATOMS: atom_id res chain seq x y z
N MET A 1 24.07 2.61 7.99
CA MET A 1 23.46 3.85 7.46
C MET A 1 22.39 3.39 6.49
N ALA A 2 21.12 3.76 6.72
CA ALA A 2 20.07 3.41 5.77
C ALA A 2 20.27 4.27 4.53
N ASP A 3 20.46 3.64 3.37
CA ASP A 3 20.50 4.36 2.09
C ASP A 3 19.26 5.25 1.98
N PRO A 4 19.42 6.52 1.54
CA PRO A 4 18.27 7.39 1.33
C PRO A 4 17.29 6.67 0.40
N VAL A 5 16.01 6.62 0.79
CA VAL A 5 14.97 6.08 -0.08
C VAL A 5 14.93 6.95 -1.32
N THR A 6 15.47 6.44 -2.42
CA THR A 6 15.52 7.15 -3.69
C THR A 6 14.13 7.13 -4.34
N ILE A 7 13.91 8.03 -5.29
CA ILE A 7 12.63 8.11 -6.00
C ILE A 7 12.40 6.82 -6.79
N GLY A 8 13.48 6.23 -7.32
CA GLY A 8 13.45 4.93 -7.97
C GLY A 8 12.94 3.82 -7.05
N VAL A 9 13.47 3.72 -5.83
CA VAL A 9 13.02 2.70 -4.86
C VAL A 9 11.55 2.90 -4.50
N LEU A 10 11.10 4.15 -4.34
CA LEU A 10 9.69 4.46 -4.09
C LEU A 10 8.79 3.97 -5.24
N ALA A 11 9.16 4.30 -6.48
CA ALA A 11 8.35 3.97 -7.65
C ALA A 11 8.32 2.46 -7.93
N ALA A 12 9.47 1.79 -7.82
CA ALA A 12 9.57 0.35 -7.97
C ALA A 12 8.77 -0.39 -6.89
N SER A 13 8.83 0.08 -5.64
CA SER A 13 8.04 -0.47 -4.53
C SER A 13 6.55 -0.25 -4.74
N ALA A 14 6.13 0.92 -5.23
CA ALA A 14 4.73 1.21 -5.53
C ALA A 14 4.19 0.28 -6.63
N LEU A 15 4.96 0.04 -7.70
CA LEU A 15 4.59 -0.91 -8.75
C LEU A 15 4.52 -2.35 -8.23
N GLY A 16 5.47 -2.76 -7.38
CA GLY A 16 5.46 -4.08 -6.75
C GLY A 16 4.25 -4.30 -5.84
N LEU A 17 3.96 -3.33 -4.97
CA LEU A 17 2.79 -3.35 -4.08
C LEU A 17 1.48 -3.41 -4.87
N ALA A 18 1.38 -2.60 -5.94
CA ALA A 18 0.24 -2.62 -6.84
C ALA A 18 0.09 -3.99 -7.53
N GLY A 19 1.18 -4.55 -8.07
CA GLY A 19 1.15 -5.87 -8.70
C GLY A 19 0.68 -6.97 -7.74
N GLU A 20 1.13 -6.95 -6.49
CA GLU A 20 0.68 -7.91 -5.47
C GLU A 20 -0.81 -7.74 -5.12
N THR A 21 -1.28 -6.50 -4.99
CA THR A 21 -2.69 -6.20 -4.69
C THR A 21 -3.62 -6.52 -5.87
N PHE A 22 -3.16 -6.32 -7.12
CA PHE A 22 -3.89 -6.76 -8.32
C PHE A 22 -4.06 -8.28 -8.37
N ILE A 23 -3.01 -9.04 -8.05
CA ILE A 23 -3.08 -10.51 -7.98
C ILE A 23 -4.12 -10.96 -6.94
N LYS A 24 -4.24 -10.22 -5.82
CA LYS A 24 -5.24 -10.51 -4.78
C LYS A 24 -6.66 -10.08 -5.16
N GLY A 25 -6.84 -9.31 -6.24
CA GLY A 25 -8.16 -8.89 -6.75
C GLY A 25 -8.82 -7.72 -6.02
N TYR A 26 -8.15 -7.11 -5.04
CA TYR A 26 -8.69 -6.03 -4.20
C TYR A 26 -8.11 -4.67 -4.59
N VAL A 27 -8.37 -4.21 -5.82
CA VAL A 27 -7.89 -2.89 -6.25
C VAL A 27 -9.02 -2.04 -6.81
N GLY A 28 -9.22 -0.88 -6.18
CA GLY A 28 -10.17 0.14 -6.63
C GLY A 28 -9.77 0.77 -7.96
N GLU A 29 -10.74 1.35 -8.66
CA GLU A 29 -10.54 1.94 -9.99
C GLU A 29 -9.50 3.07 -9.98
N ALA A 30 -9.46 3.87 -8.91
CA ALA A 30 -8.44 4.90 -8.72
C ALA A 30 -7.01 4.35 -8.68
N ALA A 31 -6.81 3.17 -8.08
CA ALA A 31 -5.50 2.52 -8.02
C ALA A 31 -5.12 1.85 -9.34
N LYS A 32 -6.08 1.34 -10.12
CA LYS A 32 -5.87 0.90 -11.51
C LYS A 32 -5.37 2.03 -12.39
N GLU A 33 -6.04 3.18 -12.34
CA GLU A 33 -5.66 4.35 -13.13
C GLU A 33 -4.31 4.91 -12.71
N ALA A 34 -4.05 5.03 -11.40
CA ALA A 34 -2.75 5.47 -10.89
C ALA A 34 -1.62 4.51 -11.27
N TYR A 35 -1.88 3.21 -11.23
CA TYR A 35 -0.91 2.18 -11.63
C TYR A 35 -0.58 2.30 -13.12
N LYS A 36 -1.60 2.38 -13.97
CA LYS A 36 -1.44 2.54 -15.41
C LYS A 36 -0.63 3.79 -15.75
N ALA A 37 -0.94 4.93 -15.12
CA ALA A 37 -0.21 6.17 -15.34
C ALA A 37 1.27 6.07 -14.93
N LEU A 38 1.56 5.50 -13.75
CA LEU A 38 2.94 5.29 -13.30
C LEU A 38 3.70 4.32 -14.22
N LYS A 39 3.03 3.23 -14.60
CA LYS A 39 3.57 2.22 -15.51
C LYS A 39 3.91 2.84 -16.87
N GLU A 40 2.98 3.56 -17.48
CA GLU A 40 3.19 4.20 -18.79
C GLU A 40 4.34 5.21 -18.75
N LYS A 41 4.44 5.99 -17.67
CA LYS A 41 5.55 6.92 -17.47
C LYS A 41 6.89 6.17 -17.40
N ILE A 42 7.02 5.15 -16.54
CA ILE A 42 8.29 4.41 -16.38
C ILE A 42 8.62 3.55 -17.61
N ALA A 43 7.61 3.02 -18.30
CA ALA A 43 7.80 2.21 -19.49
C ALA A 43 8.50 2.96 -20.63
N ALA A 44 8.46 4.30 -20.65
CA ALA A 44 9.25 5.10 -21.58
C ALA A 44 10.77 4.83 -21.49
N TRP A 45 11.25 4.36 -20.33
CA TRP A 45 12.68 4.09 -20.09
C TRP A 45 12.98 2.64 -19.70
N ALA A 46 12.06 1.95 -19.04
CA ALA A 46 12.26 0.60 -18.51
C ALA A 46 11.10 -0.35 -18.86
N ASN A 47 10.58 -0.30 -20.10
CA ASN A 47 9.41 -1.10 -20.52
C ASN A 47 9.58 -2.61 -20.22
N ASP A 48 10.71 -3.20 -20.59
CA ASP A 48 10.93 -4.64 -20.45
C ASP A 48 10.98 -5.07 -18.97
N ASP A 49 11.61 -4.25 -18.12
CA ASP A 49 11.68 -4.51 -16.69
C ASP A 49 10.33 -4.33 -16.00
N VAL A 50 9.56 -3.32 -16.40
CA VAL A 50 8.20 -3.09 -15.90
C VAL A 50 7.27 -4.24 -16.27
N GLN A 51 7.26 -4.68 -17.53
CA GLN A 51 6.44 -5.82 -17.98
C GLN A 51 6.77 -7.12 -17.24
N ALA A 52 8.01 -7.27 -16.83
CA ALA A 52 8.43 -8.46 -16.15
C ALA A 52 8.32 -8.36 -14.62
N LEU A 53 8.35 -7.14 -14.06
CA LEU A 53 7.89 -6.89 -12.70
C LEU A 53 6.39 -7.18 -12.57
N GLU A 54 5.57 -6.89 -13.58
CA GLU A 54 4.15 -7.30 -13.58
C GLU A 54 3.95 -8.81 -13.44
N LYS A 55 4.83 -9.60 -14.06
CA LYS A 55 4.79 -11.07 -13.96
C LYS A 55 5.33 -11.58 -12.63
N ALA A 56 6.20 -10.80 -11.98
CA ALA A 56 6.87 -11.15 -10.74
C ALA A 56 6.99 -9.90 -9.82
N PRO A 57 5.88 -9.43 -9.23
CA PRO A 57 5.82 -8.12 -8.56
C PRO A 57 6.68 -8.02 -7.30
N THR A 58 7.03 -9.15 -6.70
CA THR A 58 7.92 -9.27 -5.54
C THR A 58 9.39 -9.48 -5.93
N SER A 59 9.74 -9.38 -7.22
CA SER A 59 11.11 -9.56 -7.70
C SER A 59 11.99 -8.37 -7.32
N GLY A 60 12.72 -8.49 -6.21
CA GLY A 60 13.71 -7.50 -5.76
C GLY A 60 14.70 -7.06 -6.84
N PRO A 61 15.30 -7.97 -7.64
CA PRO A 61 16.21 -7.59 -8.72
C PRO A 61 15.56 -6.69 -9.79
N ARG A 62 14.30 -6.95 -10.16
CA ARG A 62 13.60 -6.11 -11.14
C ARG A 62 13.19 -4.76 -10.57
N GLN A 63 12.79 -4.73 -9.30
CA GLN A 63 12.53 -3.47 -8.61
C GLN A 63 13.79 -2.61 -8.56
N GLN A 64 14.95 -3.21 -8.33
CA GLN A 64 16.23 -2.50 -8.29
C GLN A 64 16.63 -1.94 -9.66
N LEU A 65 16.44 -2.69 -10.75
CA LEU A 65 16.69 -2.19 -12.11
C LEU A 65 15.79 -0.99 -12.45
N ILE A 66 14.49 -1.09 -12.14
CA ILE A 66 13.56 0.03 -12.34
C ILE A 66 13.97 1.23 -11.49
N ALA A 67 14.37 0.99 -10.23
CA ALA A 67 14.82 2.05 -9.34
C ALA A 67 16.04 2.78 -9.90
N GLU A 68 17.05 2.05 -10.37
CA GLU A 68 18.25 2.62 -10.96
C GLU A 68 17.94 3.47 -12.20
N VAL A 69 17.09 2.97 -13.10
CA VAL A 69 16.68 3.73 -14.30
C VAL A 69 15.98 5.03 -13.90
N VAL A 70 15.03 4.98 -12.96
CA VAL A 70 14.31 6.16 -12.48
C VAL A 70 15.25 7.15 -11.79
N ASP A 71 16.23 6.66 -11.03
CA ASP A 71 17.21 7.49 -10.34
C ASP A 71 18.24 8.15 -11.28
N GLN A 72 18.32 7.70 -12.53
CA GLN A 72 19.13 8.34 -13.57
C GLN A 72 18.37 9.39 -14.39
N LEU A 73 17.04 9.50 -14.22
CA LEU A 73 16.23 10.48 -14.96
C LEU A 73 16.55 11.93 -14.56
N ALA A 74 16.14 12.85 -15.44
CA ALA A 74 16.14 14.28 -15.15
C ALA A 74 15.23 14.60 -13.94
N GLU A 75 15.53 15.66 -13.20
CA GLU A 75 14.76 16.03 -11.99
C GLU A 75 13.27 16.23 -12.26
N THR A 76 12.91 16.78 -13.43
CA THR A 76 11.51 16.96 -13.84
C THR A 76 10.79 15.61 -13.95
N ASP A 77 11.39 14.64 -14.64
CA ASP A 77 10.82 13.30 -14.81
C ASP A 77 10.78 12.53 -13.49
N LYS A 78 11.80 12.68 -12.63
CA LYS A 78 11.79 12.12 -11.27
C LYS A 78 10.63 12.67 -10.44
N SER A 79 10.39 13.98 -10.50
CA SER A 79 9.30 14.62 -9.78
C SER A 79 7.94 14.08 -10.23
N ASP A 80 7.74 13.93 -11.55
CA ASP A 80 6.53 13.32 -12.11
C ASP A 80 6.35 11.87 -11.63
N VAL A 81 7.41 11.06 -11.72
CA VAL A 81 7.39 9.65 -11.29
C VAL A 81 7.09 9.55 -9.80
N ARG A 82 7.70 10.42 -8.97
CA ARG A 82 7.42 10.50 -7.54
C ARG A 82 5.95 10.82 -7.27
N ALA A 83 5.40 11.83 -7.92
CA ALA A 83 4.00 12.23 -7.73
C ALA A 83 3.03 11.10 -8.11
N LEU A 84 3.32 10.38 -9.21
CA LEU A 84 2.54 9.21 -9.63
C LEU A 84 2.69 8.03 -8.66
N ALA A 85 3.89 7.77 -8.15
CA ALA A 85 4.14 6.72 -7.17
C ALA A 85 3.41 7.00 -5.84
N GLU A 86 3.49 8.24 -5.35
CA GLU A 86 2.76 8.67 -4.14
C GLU A 86 1.24 8.57 -4.36
N LYS A 87 0.74 8.96 -5.55
CA LYS A 87 -0.68 8.83 -5.91
C LYS A 87 -1.12 7.37 -5.93
N LEU A 88 -0.31 6.48 -6.48
CA LEU A 88 -0.58 5.04 -6.49
C LEU A 88 -0.60 4.46 -5.08
N ILE A 89 0.41 4.75 -4.26
CA ILE A 89 0.46 4.29 -2.86
C ILE A 89 -0.77 4.78 -2.09
N LYS A 90 -1.14 6.05 -2.27
CA LYS A 90 -2.35 6.61 -1.65
C LYS A 90 -3.60 5.88 -2.14
N ALA A 91 -3.77 5.71 -3.44
CA ALA A 91 -4.93 5.02 -4.01
C ALA A 91 -5.01 3.55 -3.55
N LEU A 92 -3.88 2.87 -3.38
CA LEU A 92 -3.81 1.51 -2.84
C LEU A 92 -4.23 1.48 -1.36
N ARG A 93 -3.74 2.43 -0.54
CA ARG A 93 -4.18 2.57 0.85
C ARG A 93 -5.67 2.88 0.98
N ASP A 94 -6.19 3.75 0.11
CA ASP A 94 -7.60 4.12 0.10
C ASP A 94 -8.48 2.98 -0.46
N SER A 95 -7.90 2.07 -1.25
CA SER A 95 -8.56 0.88 -1.79
C SER A 95 -8.48 -0.34 -0.87
N ASP A 96 -7.54 -0.36 0.09
CA ASP A 96 -7.46 -1.42 1.08
C ASP A 96 -8.70 -1.33 1.98
N PRO A 97 -9.53 -2.39 2.06
CA PRO A 97 -10.68 -2.37 2.94
C PRO A 97 -10.19 -2.16 4.37
N THR A 98 -10.85 -1.31 5.15
CA THR A 98 -10.63 -1.35 6.60
C THR A 98 -11.21 -2.67 7.11
N GLY A 99 -10.40 -3.47 7.82
CA GLY A 99 -10.81 -4.79 8.26
C GLY A 99 -11.93 -4.80 9.31
N LEU A 100 -12.01 -3.75 10.12
CA LEU A 100 -13.13 -3.52 11.04
C LEU A 100 -13.53 -2.04 11.02
N VAL A 101 -14.79 -1.75 10.70
CA VAL A 101 -15.32 -0.40 10.73
C VAL A 101 -16.45 -0.32 11.75
N ILE A 102 -16.32 0.57 12.73
CA ILE A 102 -17.35 0.90 13.70
C ILE A 102 -17.72 2.38 13.50
N SER A 103 -18.83 2.66 12.82
CA SER A 103 -19.20 4.04 12.48
C SER A 103 -19.55 4.89 13.70
N LYS A 104 -20.25 4.30 14.68
CA LYS A 104 -20.57 4.95 15.96
C LYS A 104 -20.62 3.91 17.07
N LEU A 105 -19.92 4.19 18.17
CA LEU A 105 -19.94 3.42 19.41
C LEU A 105 -20.48 4.32 20.52
N ASP A 106 -21.68 4.03 21.03
CA ASP A 106 -22.28 4.74 22.16
C ASP A 106 -22.55 3.73 23.28
N ALA A 107 -21.77 3.81 24.37
CA ALA A 107 -21.77 2.83 25.44
C ALA A 107 -21.45 3.47 26.80
N LEU A 108 -21.89 2.84 27.90
CA LEU A 108 -21.44 3.25 29.24
C LEU A 108 -20.00 2.76 29.49
N ASP A 109 -19.72 1.50 29.16
CA ASP A 109 -18.40 0.89 29.16
C ASP A 109 -18.23 0.08 27.87
N ALA A 110 -17.05 0.12 27.27
CA ALA A 110 -16.71 -0.59 26.05
C ALA A 110 -15.32 -1.24 26.18
N ILE A 111 -15.28 -2.56 26.02
CA ILE A 111 -14.06 -3.35 26.05
C ILE A 111 -14.03 -4.18 24.76
N LEU A 112 -13.14 -3.82 23.85
CA LEU A 112 -12.72 -4.68 22.76
C LEU A 112 -11.51 -5.48 23.24
N GLY A 113 -11.58 -6.81 23.10
CA GLY A 113 -10.44 -7.69 23.35
C GLY A 113 -9.38 -7.56 22.23
N ASN A 114 -8.64 -8.63 21.98
CA ASN A 114 -7.70 -8.65 20.86
C ASN A 114 -8.47 -8.73 19.54
N VAL A 115 -8.13 -7.87 18.59
CA VAL A 115 -8.78 -7.79 17.27
C VAL A 115 -7.78 -8.25 16.22
N THR A 116 -8.07 -9.37 15.56
CA THR A 116 -7.29 -9.85 14.41
C THR A 116 -8.02 -9.49 13.13
N VAL A 117 -7.41 -8.62 12.33
CA VAL A 117 -7.84 -8.25 10.99
C VAL A 117 -7.16 -9.17 9.99
N THR A 118 -7.91 -10.12 9.43
CA THR A 118 -7.40 -11.11 8.45
C THR A 118 -7.19 -10.52 7.06
N ALA A 119 -7.96 -9.48 6.70
CA ALA A 119 -7.83 -8.73 5.46
C ALA A 119 -8.15 -7.25 5.71
N GLY A 120 -7.36 -6.36 5.11
CA GLY A 120 -7.49 -4.91 5.26
C GLY A 120 -6.39 -4.25 6.10
N THR A 121 -6.43 -2.92 6.25
CA THR A 121 -5.33 -2.14 6.88
C THR A 121 -5.42 -2.02 8.40
N GLY A 122 -6.56 -2.38 9.02
CA GLY A 122 -6.75 -2.24 10.47
C GLY A 122 -8.19 -1.99 10.90
N VAL A 123 -8.35 -1.27 12.01
CA VAL A 123 -9.63 -0.92 12.63
C VAL A 123 -9.88 0.58 12.50
N ASN A 124 -11.05 0.98 12.01
CA ASN A 124 -11.51 2.35 11.99
C ASN A 124 -12.75 2.49 12.89
N ILE A 125 -12.69 3.39 13.86
CA ILE A 125 -13.82 3.72 14.73
C ILE A 125 -14.12 5.21 14.57
N GLY A 126 -15.30 5.54 14.06
CA GLY A 126 -15.72 6.90 13.73
C GLY A 126 -16.01 7.74 14.97
N GLU A 127 -17.25 7.70 15.46
CA GLU A 127 -17.64 8.43 16.67
C GLU A 127 -17.65 7.49 17.88
N VAL A 128 -16.88 7.80 18.92
CA VAL A 128 -16.87 7.05 20.18
C VAL A 128 -17.41 7.92 21.31
N LYS A 129 -18.53 7.50 21.88
CA LYS A 129 -19.12 8.03 23.10
C LYS A 129 -19.10 6.94 24.15
N VAL A 130 -18.18 7.04 25.09
CA VAL A 130 -18.07 6.09 26.20
C VAL A 130 -18.18 6.84 27.51
N GLY A 131 -19.18 6.47 28.32
CA GLY A 131 -19.49 7.17 29.57
C GLY A 131 -18.45 6.95 30.68
N ARG A 132 -17.72 5.84 30.66
CA ARG A 132 -16.72 5.47 31.68
C ARG A 132 -15.46 4.89 31.07
N THR A 133 -15.46 3.60 30.68
CA THR A 133 -14.23 2.89 30.31
C THR A 133 -14.24 2.49 28.85
N PHE A 134 -13.23 2.93 28.10
CA PHE A 134 -12.91 2.40 26.77
C PHE A 134 -11.57 1.65 26.83
N LYS A 135 -11.58 0.35 26.49
CA LYS A 135 -10.37 -0.48 26.38
C LYS A 135 -10.37 -1.24 25.06
N ILE A 136 -9.21 -1.27 24.42
CA ILE A 136 -8.90 -2.08 23.24
C ILE A 136 -7.67 -2.94 23.60
N GLY A 137 -7.76 -4.24 23.34
CA GLY A 137 -6.62 -5.16 23.39
C GLY A 137 -5.71 -5.01 22.18
N ASP A 138 -4.87 -6.00 21.92
CA ASP A 138 -3.94 -5.94 20.78
C ASP A 138 -4.70 -5.97 19.44
N ILE A 139 -4.31 -5.08 18.51
CA ILE A 139 -4.79 -5.10 17.14
C ILE A 139 -3.71 -5.70 16.25
N THR A 140 -4.00 -6.87 15.68
CA THR A 140 -3.10 -7.56 14.74
C THR A 140 -3.68 -7.48 13.34
N VAL A 141 -2.88 -7.07 12.37
CA VAL A 141 -3.26 -7.00 10.95
C VAL A 141 -2.42 -8.00 10.17
N GLY A 142 -3.10 -8.91 9.46
CA GLY A 142 -2.48 -9.97 8.66
C GLY A 142 -3.08 -11.35 8.96
N PRO A 143 -2.81 -12.35 8.09
CA PRO A 143 -3.24 -13.72 8.34
C PRO A 143 -2.62 -14.21 9.66
N ASP A 144 -3.44 -14.86 10.48
CA ASP A 144 -2.98 -15.48 11.72
C ASP A 144 -1.95 -16.57 11.36
N THR A 145 -0.67 -16.22 11.42
CA THR A 145 0.41 -17.20 11.35
C THR A 145 0.44 -17.91 12.70
N GLY A 146 -0.59 -18.71 12.95
CA GLY A 146 -0.66 -19.61 14.07
C GLY A 146 0.55 -20.55 13.99
N LYS A 147 1.61 -20.19 14.71
CA LYS A 147 2.62 -21.17 15.12
C LYS A 147 1.91 -22.15 16.04
N LYS A 148 1.39 -23.23 15.46
CA LYS A 148 1.17 -24.48 16.18
C LYS A 148 2.52 -25.09 16.55
#